data_AF-A0A060SDY4-F1
#
_entry.id   AF-A0A060SDY4-F1
#
_cell.length_a   1.000
_cell.length_b   1.000
_cell.length_c   1.000
_cell.angle_alpha   90.00
_cell.angle_beta   90.00
_cell.angle_gamma   90.00
#
_symmetry.space_group_name_H-M   'P 1'
#
loop_
_entity.id
_entity.type
_entity.pdbx_description
1 polymer ?
#
loop_
_entity_poly.entity_id
_entity_poly.type
_entity_poly.pdbx_seq_one_letter_code
_entity_poly.pdbx_strand_id
1 'polypeptide(L)'
;MRARNESMASSLPSDPACRIDVLPWLSRATLDVIGEAGFGYHFQSLDGAAEHRENESELAQAFGVIFSTARKFRVMTILQVWFPVLRHFRTENSAMRQAMATMRQIGLKLIEQRRDPVLAATAQFVAHPAKEDSIEGDRSGLGRDLLSVLIRSNVAEIPSQRMSINEILCQISTFLAAGHETSSSALTWTLFALARNPAVQSRLRAELRSLDMPIDGVPSFHFLEQITQLPYLDAVVRESLRLYAPISTTMRVATADDIIPISIPFMDRRGRRCEHIQVRRGDIISIPIQTLNKNTDVWGADAEVFRPDRWLARLNPDDMDERPFRKGHRTAAQGLWGNMMTFGGGNPVNGNRSCIGYRFALSEIKIFLYVLVRDLEFSIDPALEIEKKVNVITRPCVKSEPHRGNQMPLSIRRVPLDMDIDGAAH
;
A
#
# COMPACT_ATOMS: atom_id res chain seq x y z
N MET A 1 15.03 -56.00 -24.58
CA MET A 1 13.85 -55.14 -24.27
C MET A 1 14.12 -54.24 -23.05
N ARG A 2 15.25 -53.53 -23.07
CA ARG A 2 15.63 -52.43 -22.17
C ARG A 2 16.64 -51.61 -22.96
N ALA A 3 16.16 -50.61 -23.70
CA ALA A 3 16.92 -49.55 -24.37
C ALA A 3 15.96 -48.86 -25.35
N ARG A 4 15.29 -47.79 -24.88
CA ARG A 4 14.57 -46.75 -25.65
C ARG A 4 13.63 -46.05 -24.66
N ASN A 5 14.15 -45.12 -23.86
CA ASN A 5 13.39 -44.03 -23.23
C ASN A 5 14.33 -43.03 -22.53
N GLU A 6 15.47 -42.69 -23.14
CA GLU A 6 16.42 -41.69 -22.60
C GLU A 6 16.75 -40.56 -23.60
N SER A 7 15.91 -40.29 -24.59
CA SER A 7 16.20 -39.20 -25.55
C SER A 7 15.00 -38.30 -25.93
N MET A 8 14.07 -38.06 -25.01
CA MET A 8 13.04 -37.02 -25.17
C MET A 8 12.99 -36.03 -23.99
N ALA A 9 14.14 -35.77 -23.37
CA ALA A 9 14.37 -34.46 -22.74
C ALA A 9 14.64 -33.41 -23.85
N SER A 10 13.69 -33.27 -24.77
CA SER A 10 13.67 -32.13 -25.67
C SER A 10 13.28 -30.93 -24.81
N SER A 11 14.25 -30.06 -24.60
CA SER A 11 14.09 -28.68 -24.16
C SER A 11 12.77 -28.09 -24.63
N LEU A 12 11.76 -28.08 -23.75
CA LEU A 12 10.60 -27.22 -23.93
C LEU A 12 11.15 -25.79 -23.95
N PRO A 13 10.88 -24.99 -24.99
CA PRO A 13 11.34 -23.62 -25.02
C PRO A 13 10.75 -22.91 -23.79
N SER A 14 11.61 -22.47 -22.89
CA SER A 14 11.22 -21.54 -21.83
C SER A 14 10.55 -20.36 -22.52
N ASP A 15 9.28 -20.14 -22.22
CA ASP A 15 8.47 -19.05 -22.77
C ASP A 15 9.27 -17.74 -22.71
N PRO A 16 9.48 -17.01 -23.83
CA PRO A 16 10.34 -15.84 -23.84
C PRO A 16 9.84 -14.82 -22.80
N ALA A 17 10.76 -14.39 -21.93
CA ALA A 17 10.42 -13.47 -20.86
C ALA A 17 9.82 -12.17 -21.43
N CYS A 18 8.59 -11.84 -21.04
CA CYS A 18 7.89 -10.66 -21.49
C CYS A 18 8.24 -9.47 -20.59
N ARG A 19 8.76 -8.39 -21.18
CA ARG A 19 9.06 -7.16 -20.44
C ARG A 19 7.81 -6.28 -20.34
N ILE A 20 7.40 -5.95 -19.12
CA ILE A 20 6.24 -5.11 -18.85
C ILE A 20 6.57 -4.08 -17.77
N ASP A 21 6.00 -2.88 -17.88
CA ASP A 21 5.99 -1.93 -16.77
C ASP A 21 4.88 -2.33 -15.80
N VAL A 22 5.22 -2.89 -14.64
CA VAL A 22 4.22 -3.39 -13.69
C VAL A 22 3.45 -2.28 -12.98
N LEU A 23 4.01 -1.07 -12.91
CA LEU A 23 3.44 0.03 -12.11
C LEU A 23 2.05 0.46 -12.62
N PRO A 24 1.83 0.75 -13.92
CA PRO A 24 0.51 1.08 -14.44
C PRO A 24 -0.53 -0.03 -14.24
N TRP A 25 -0.15 -1.31 -14.39
CA TRP A 25 -1.07 -2.43 -14.21
C TRP A 25 -1.51 -2.58 -12.76
N LEU A 26 -0.57 -2.52 -11.81
CA LEU A 26 -0.88 -2.55 -10.38
C LEU A 26 -1.69 -1.33 -9.94
N SER A 27 -1.43 -0.15 -10.53
CA SER A 27 -2.23 1.05 -10.26
C SER A 27 -3.69 0.90 -10.68
N ARG A 28 -3.95 0.23 -11.82
CA ARG A 28 -5.31 -0.03 -12.30
C ARG A 28 -6.00 -1.10 -11.46
N ALA A 29 -5.31 -2.20 -11.18
CA ALA A 29 -5.87 -3.29 -10.40
C ALA A 29 -6.26 -2.86 -8.98
N THR A 30 -5.40 -2.08 -8.30
CA THR A 30 -5.72 -1.55 -6.96
C THR A 30 -6.81 -0.48 -6.98
N LEU A 31 -6.97 0.27 -8.09
CA LEU A 31 -8.09 1.21 -8.27
C LEU A 31 -9.42 0.47 -8.36
N ASP A 32 -9.45 -0.63 -9.14
CA ASP A 32 -10.64 -1.47 -9.26
C ASP A 32 -11.00 -2.09 -7.89
N VAL A 33 -10.02 -2.60 -7.14
CA VAL A 33 -10.21 -3.17 -5.80
C VAL A 33 -10.81 -2.17 -4.81
N ILE A 34 -10.26 -0.95 -4.68
CA ILE A 34 -10.81 0.05 -3.75
C ILE A 34 -12.17 0.59 -4.22
N GLY A 35 -12.40 0.65 -5.54
CA GLY A 35 -13.70 1.02 -6.10
C GLY A 35 -14.78 0.04 -5.69
N GLU A 36 -14.52 -1.25 -5.88
CA GLU A 36 -15.47 -2.31 -5.55
C GLU A 36 -15.63 -2.50 -4.04
N ALA A 37 -14.54 -2.74 -3.31
CA ALA A 37 -14.59 -3.02 -1.88
C ALA A 37 -14.99 -1.80 -1.04
N GLY A 38 -14.64 -0.59 -1.49
CA GLY A 38 -14.91 0.65 -0.77
C GLY A 38 -16.26 1.28 -1.12
N PHE A 39 -16.65 1.24 -2.40
CA PHE A 39 -17.77 2.04 -2.91
C PHE A 39 -18.79 1.23 -3.71
N GLY A 40 -18.54 -0.07 -3.95
CA GLY A 40 -19.33 -0.89 -4.88
C GLY A 40 -19.36 -0.30 -6.29
N TYR A 41 -18.24 0.30 -6.73
CA TYR A 41 -18.10 0.93 -8.03
C TYR A 41 -17.05 0.21 -8.86
N HIS A 42 -17.48 -0.37 -9.98
CA HIS A 42 -16.59 -1.05 -10.91
C HIS A 42 -15.98 -0.03 -11.89
N PHE A 43 -14.71 0.32 -11.67
CA PHE A 43 -13.98 1.21 -12.57
C PHE A 43 -13.62 0.55 -13.91
N GLN A 44 -13.48 -0.78 -13.93
CA GLN A 44 -13.06 -1.58 -15.10
C GLN A 44 -11.75 -1.07 -15.72
N SER A 45 -10.84 -0.58 -14.87
CA SER A 45 -9.59 0.02 -15.31
C SER A 45 -8.65 -1.01 -15.93
N LEU A 46 -8.61 -2.21 -15.33
CA LEU A 46 -7.77 -3.31 -15.80
C LEU A 46 -8.25 -3.87 -17.14
N ASP A 47 -9.53 -4.19 -17.25
CA ASP A 47 -10.15 -4.72 -18.47
C ASP A 47 -10.09 -3.70 -19.62
N GLY A 48 -10.36 -2.42 -19.32
CA GLY A 48 -10.26 -1.35 -20.31
C GLY A 48 -8.86 -1.24 -20.91
N ALA A 49 -7.82 -1.39 -20.09
CA ALA A 49 -6.44 -1.39 -20.56
C ALA A 49 -6.07 -2.66 -21.36
N ALA A 50 -6.53 -3.84 -20.93
CA ALA A 50 -6.28 -5.09 -21.63
C ALA A 50 -6.92 -5.12 -23.03
N GLU A 51 -8.16 -4.62 -23.13
CA GLU A 51 -8.93 -4.61 -24.37
C GLU A 51 -8.65 -3.41 -25.28
N HIS A 52 -7.69 -2.55 -24.93
CA HIS A 52 -7.40 -1.30 -25.66
C HIS A 52 -8.63 -0.41 -25.83
N ARG A 53 -9.61 -0.50 -24.92
CA ARG A 53 -10.76 0.39 -24.92
C ARG A 53 -10.26 1.76 -24.47
N GLU A 54 -10.31 2.75 -25.36
CA GLU A 54 -9.93 4.14 -25.06
C GLU A 54 -10.78 4.77 -23.93
N ASN A 55 -11.85 4.10 -23.50
CA ASN A 55 -12.77 4.56 -22.47
C ASN A 55 -12.37 4.01 -21.08
N GLU A 56 -11.28 4.51 -20.49
CA GLU A 56 -11.15 4.47 -19.02
C GLU A 56 -12.40 5.17 -18.43
N SER A 57 -12.96 4.65 -17.32
CA SER A 57 -14.12 5.27 -16.65
C SER A 57 -13.90 6.79 -16.45
N GLU A 58 -14.93 7.59 -16.71
CA GLU A 58 -14.89 9.07 -16.56
C GLU A 58 -14.34 9.48 -15.18
N LEU A 59 -14.64 8.67 -14.15
CA LEU A 59 -14.13 8.86 -12.81
C LEU A 59 -12.61 8.62 -12.72
N ALA A 60 -12.09 7.53 -13.30
CA ALA A 60 -10.66 7.22 -13.33
C ALA A 60 -9.84 8.33 -14.03
N GLN A 61 -10.36 8.88 -15.13
CA GLN A 61 -9.74 10.00 -15.83
C GLN A 61 -9.72 11.28 -14.98
N ALA A 62 -10.84 11.61 -14.33
CA ALA A 62 -10.93 12.75 -13.41
C ALA A 62 -9.94 12.61 -12.24
N PHE A 63 -9.81 11.41 -11.68
CA PHE A 63 -8.77 11.08 -10.70
C PHE A 63 -7.37 11.33 -11.25
N GLY A 64 -7.07 10.80 -12.44
CA GLY A 64 -5.78 11.00 -13.11
C GLY A 64 -5.40 12.48 -13.22
N VAL A 65 -6.34 13.36 -13.58
CA VAL A 65 -6.12 14.81 -13.70
C VAL A 65 -5.86 15.48 -12.35
N ILE A 66 -6.66 15.17 -11.33
CA ILE A 66 -6.53 15.78 -9.99
C ILE A 66 -5.17 15.39 -9.38
N PHE A 67 -4.85 14.11 -9.41
CA PHE A 67 -3.63 13.60 -8.80
C PHE A 67 -2.39 13.95 -9.62
N SER A 68 -2.44 13.95 -10.95
CA SER A 68 -1.31 14.40 -11.79
C SER A 68 -1.01 15.90 -11.65
N THR A 69 -2.01 16.72 -11.35
CA THR A 69 -1.81 18.16 -11.09
C THR A 69 -1.30 18.40 -9.68
N ALA A 70 -1.79 17.65 -8.68
CA ALA A 70 -1.21 17.63 -7.33
C ALA A 70 0.26 17.16 -7.35
N ARG A 71 0.64 16.32 -8.32
CA ARG A 71 2.00 15.85 -8.58
C ARG A 71 2.94 16.88 -9.23
N LYS A 72 2.49 18.06 -9.68
CA LYS A 72 3.45 19.06 -10.20
C LYS A 72 4.04 19.83 -9.04
N PHE A 73 5.22 19.40 -8.56
CA PHE A 73 6.05 20.11 -7.58
C PHE A 73 6.41 21.49 -8.14
N ARG A 74 5.56 22.50 -7.89
CA ARG A 74 5.84 23.88 -8.28
C ARG A 74 6.57 24.55 -7.13
N VAL A 75 7.64 25.29 -7.42
CA VAL A 75 8.27 26.20 -6.44
C VAL A 75 7.22 27.07 -5.76
N MET A 76 6.18 27.44 -6.50
CA MET A 76 5.01 28.16 -5.99
C MET A 76 4.28 27.43 -4.85
N THR A 77 4.18 26.10 -4.87
CA THR A 77 3.57 25.31 -3.80
C THR A 77 4.38 25.38 -2.52
N ILE A 78 5.72 25.37 -2.61
CA ILE A 78 6.60 25.59 -1.46
C ILE A 78 6.39 27.01 -0.94
N LEU A 79 6.47 28.00 -1.81
CA LEU A 79 6.26 29.40 -1.42
C LEU A 79 4.87 29.62 -0.78
N GLN A 80 3.83 28.89 -1.20
CA GLN A 80 2.49 28.93 -0.58
C GLN A 80 2.39 28.29 0.81
N VAL A 81 3.33 27.41 1.17
CA VAL A 81 3.44 26.87 2.54
C VAL A 81 4.06 27.91 3.46
N TRP A 82 5.13 28.59 3.01
CA TRP A 82 5.85 29.58 3.81
C TRP A 82 5.18 30.97 3.81
N PHE A 83 4.46 31.30 2.74
CA PHE A 83 3.76 32.57 2.54
C PHE A 83 2.29 32.31 2.17
N PRO A 84 1.38 32.18 3.17
CA PRO A 84 -0.03 31.87 2.94
C PRO A 84 -0.75 32.84 2.00
N VAL A 85 -0.30 34.10 1.90
CA VAL A 85 -0.83 35.11 0.97
C VAL A 85 -0.76 34.63 -0.49
N LEU A 86 0.25 33.85 -0.85
CA LEU A 86 0.45 33.34 -2.20
C LEU A 86 -0.59 32.29 -2.63
N ARG A 87 -1.42 31.80 -1.70
CA ARG A 87 -2.54 30.89 -2.00
C ARG A 87 -3.67 31.60 -2.76
N HIS A 88 -3.77 32.93 -2.65
CA HIS A 88 -4.77 33.73 -3.37
C HIS A 88 -4.48 33.81 -4.88
N PHE A 89 -3.24 33.60 -5.30
CA PHE A 89 -2.82 33.63 -6.72
C PHE A 89 -2.89 32.26 -7.40
N ARG A 90 -3.61 31.30 -6.80
CA ARG A 90 -3.74 29.96 -7.38
C ARG A 90 -4.70 30.01 -8.57
N THR A 91 -4.15 30.08 -9.78
CA THR A 91 -4.94 29.96 -11.01
C THR A 91 -5.50 28.54 -11.13
N GLU A 92 -6.82 28.41 -11.04
CA GLU A 92 -7.51 27.15 -11.26
C GLU A 92 -7.51 26.78 -12.74
N ASN A 93 -6.73 25.76 -13.11
CA ASN A 93 -6.75 25.18 -14.44
C ASN A 93 -8.17 24.68 -14.78
N SER A 94 -8.67 24.98 -15.98
CA SER A 94 -9.99 24.50 -16.45
C SER A 94 -10.15 22.98 -16.33
N ALA A 95 -9.09 22.22 -16.66
CA ALA A 95 -9.05 20.77 -16.50
C ALA A 95 -9.28 20.31 -15.05
N MET A 96 -8.73 21.03 -14.06
CA MET A 96 -8.94 20.74 -12.64
C MET A 96 -10.39 20.99 -12.24
N ARG A 97 -10.99 22.10 -12.71
CA ARG A 97 -12.40 22.40 -12.45
C ARG A 97 -13.33 21.34 -13.04
N GLN A 98 -13.05 20.90 -14.26
CA GLN A 98 -13.82 19.84 -14.91
C GLN A 98 -13.69 18.51 -14.17
N ALA A 99 -12.48 18.10 -13.79
CA ALA A 99 -12.27 16.87 -13.03
C ALA A 99 -12.98 16.89 -11.66
N MET A 100 -12.92 18.01 -10.93
CA MET A 100 -13.65 18.20 -9.67
C MET A 100 -15.17 18.14 -9.88
N ALA A 101 -15.68 18.71 -10.97
CA ALA A 101 -17.09 18.65 -11.31
C ALA A 101 -17.56 17.22 -11.62
N THR A 102 -16.80 16.47 -12.44
CA THR A 102 -17.06 15.05 -12.71
C THR A 102 -17.06 14.22 -11.43
N MET A 103 -16.04 14.36 -10.58
CA MET A 103 -15.98 13.65 -9.29
C MET A 103 -17.18 13.97 -8.40
N ARG A 104 -17.57 15.25 -8.32
CA ARG A 104 -18.76 15.66 -7.56
C ARG A 104 -20.03 15.05 -8.13
N GLN A 105 -20.20 15.07 -9.45
CA GLN A 105 -21.37 14.52 -10.13
C GLN A 105 -21.49 13.02 -9.87
N ILE A 106 -20.43 12.25 -10.09
CA ILE A 106 -20.44 10.80 -9.91
C ILE A 106 -20.60 10.43 -8.44
N GLY A 107 -19.90 11.14 -7.53
CA GLY A 107 -20.05 10.93 -6.10
C GLY A 107 -21.48 11.20 -5.60
N LEU A 108 -22.15 12.23 -6.11
CA LEU A 108 -23.55 12.50 -5.77
C LEU A 108 -24.48 11.39 -6.27
N LYS A 109 -24.30 10.92 -7.52
CA LYS A 109 -25.07 9.80 -8.07
C LYS A 109 -24.91 8.54 -7.22
N LEU A 110 -23.69 8.22 -6.80
CA LEU A 110 -23.41 7.07 -5.93
C LEU A 110 -24.09 7.20 -4.58
N ILE A 111 -24.03 8.37 -3.95
CA ILE A 111 -24.72 8.62 -2.68
C ILE A 111 -26.23 8.46 -2.84
N GLU A 112 -26.82 9.05 -3.88
CA GLU A 112 -28.26 9.00 -4.14
C GLU A 112 -28.75 7.57 -4.35
N GLN A 113 -28.06 6.79 -5.20
CA GLN A 113 -28.41 5.40 -5.50
C GLN A 113 -28.30 4.47 -4.27
N ARG A 114 -27.37 4.76 -3.36
CA ARG A 114 -27.08 3.89 -2.22
C ARG A 114 -27.77 4.34 -0.93
N ARG A 115 -28.28 5.58 -0.86
CA ARG A 115 -28.83 6.15 0.38
C ARG A 115 -29.96 5.31 0.96
N ASP A 116 -31.04 5.14 0.21
CA ASP A 116 -32.24 4.47 0.73
C ASP A 116 -31.98 2.98 1.05
N PRO A 117 -31.30 2.20 0.19
CA PRO A 117 -30.90 0.84 0.53
C PRO A 117 -30.05 0.73 1.81
N VAL A 118 -29.08 1.65 2.00
CA VAL A 118 -28.23 1.65 3.21
C VAL A 118 -29.02 1.99 4.46
N LEU A 119 -29.93 2.97 4.39
CA LEU A 119 -30.77 3.34 5.52
C LEU A 119 -31.74 2.21 5.90
N ALA A 120 -32.34 1.55 4.90
CA ALA A 120 -33.19 0.38 5.12
C ALA A 120 -32.41 -0.78 5.77
N ALA A 121 -31.22 -1.11 5.26
CA ALA A 121 -30.35 -2.15 5.83
C ALA A 121 -29.90 -1.81 7.26
N THR A 122 -29.62 -0.53 7.54
CA THR A 122 -29.23 -0.08 8.89
C THR A 122 -30.39 -0.23 9.87
N ALA A 123 -31.61 0.17 9.48
CA ALA A 123 -32.80 0.01 10.31
C ALA A 123 -33.09 -1.48 10.61
N GLN A 124 -32.92 -2.36 9.62
CA GLN A 124 -33.05 -3.82 9.82
C GLN A 124 -31.98 -4.37 10.77
N PHE A 125 -30.73 -3.93 10.65
CA PHE A 125 -29.64 -4.36 11.55
C PHE A 125 -29.87 -3.93 13.01
N VAL A 126 -30.43 -2.73 13.22
CA VAL A 126 -30.79 -2.24 14.56
C VAL A 126 -32.00 -3.00 15.12
N ALA A 127 -33.00 -3.30 14.29
CA ALA A 127 -34.19 -4.05 14.70
C ALA A 127 -33.90 -5.54 14.98
N HIS A 128 -32.96 -6.14 14.26
CA HIS A 128 -32.57 -7.53 14.36
C HIS A 128 -31.04 -7.67 14.39
N PRO A 129 -30.40 -7.49 15.56
CA PRO A 129 -28.98 -7.76 15.71
C PRO A 129 -28.75 -9.26 15.47
N ALA A 130 -28.15 -9.61 14.34
CA ALA A 130 -27.80 -10.99 14.03
C ALA A 130 -26.83 -11.54 15.08
N LYS A 131 -27.05 -12.79 15.53
CA LYS A 131 -26.07 -13.55 16.33
C LYS A 131 -24.76 -13.64 15.57
N GLU A 132 -23.63 -13.51 16.28
CA GLU A 132 -22.27 -13.33 15.75
C GLU A 132 -21.73 -14.45 14.83
N ASP A 133 -22.43 -15.59 14.70
CA ASP A 133 -21.85 -16.84 14.14
C ASP A 133 -22.20 -17.20 12.68
N SER A 134 -22.94 -16.39 11.90
CA SER A 134 -23.16 -16.69 10.48
C SER A 134 -22.17 -15.95 9.57
N ILE A 135 -21.02 -16.58 9.32
CA ILE A 135 -19.93 -16.07 8.47
C ILE A 135 -20.17 -16.35 6.97
N GLU A 136 -21.15 -17.18 6.60
CA GLU A 136 -21.40 -17.55 5.20
C GLU A 136 -22.63 -16.85 4.63
N GLY A 137 -22.40 -15.91 3.71
CA GLY A 137 -23.45 -15.25 2.93
C GLY A 137 -22.99 -13.87 2.48
N ASP A 138 -23.08 -13.61 1.18
CA ASP A 138 -22.74 -12.38 0.46
C ASP A 138 -22.96 -11.08 1.28
N ARG A 139 -21.90 -10.60 1.92
CA ARG A 139 -21.85 -9.32 2.67
C ARG A 139 -21.36 -8.15 1.81
N SER A 140 -21.14 -8.36 0.50
CA SER A 140 -20.53 -7.38 -0.39
C SER A 140 -21.49 -6.28 -0.88
N GLY A 141 -22.80 -6.44 -0.68
CA GLY A 141 -23.79 -5.58 -1.32
C GLY A 141 -24.15 -4.29 -0.59
N LEU A 142 -24.52 -4.35 0.70
CA LEU A 142 -25.24 -3.24 1.35
C LEU A 142 -24.93 -3.18 2.86
N GLY A 143 -24.23 -2.12 3.28
CA GLY A 143 -24.18 -1.72 4.70
C GLY A 143 -22.81 -1.77 5.38
N ARG A 144 -21.81 -2.47 4.83
CA ARG A 144 -20.47 -2.61 5.45
C ARG A 144 -19.31 -2.00 4.67
N ASP A 145 -19.52 -1.59 3.42
CA ASP A 145 -18.53 -0.85 2.63
C ASP A 145 -18.33 0.59 3.15
N LEU A 146 -17.27 1.27 2.70
CA LEU A 146 -16.91 2.61 3.17
C LEU A 146 -18.00 3.65 2.86
N LEU A 147 -18.63 3.56 1.68
CA LEU A 147 -19.71 4.47 1.30
C LEU A 147 -20.91 4.32 2.23
N SER A 148 -21.28 3.09 2.56
CA SER A 148 -22.33 2.76 3.52
C SER A 148 -22.04 3.34 4.91
N VAL A 149 -20.78 3.28 5.37
CA VAL A 149 -20.35 3.89 6.64
C VAL A 149 -20.47 5.42 6.59
N LEU A 150 -20.07 6.04 5.48
CA LEU A 150 -20.15 7.49 5.29
C LEU A 150 -21.60 7.98 5.21
N ILE A 151 -22.48 7.24 4.54
CA ILE A 151 -23.92 7.52 4.47
C ILE A 151 -24.57 7.41 5.85
N ARG A 152 -24.23 6.39 6.64
CA ARG A 152 -24.71 6.29 8.04
C ARG A 152 -24.24 7.46 8.90
N SER A 153 -23.00 7.91 8.68
CA SER A 153 -22.47 9.11 9.35
C SER A 153 -23.23 10.38 8.94
N ASN A 154 -23.84 10.44 7.75
CA ASN A 154 -24.68 11.58 7.35
C ASN A 154 -25.94 11.74 8.22
N VAL A 155 -26.51 10.63 8.66
CA VAL A 155 -27.77 10.58 9.41
C VAL A 155 -27.55 10.36 10.91
N ALA A 156 -26.31 10.40 11.38
CA ALA A 156 -26.00 10.21 12.79
C ALA A 156 -26.74 11.23 13.67
N GLU A 157 -27.32 10.76 14.78
CA GLU A 157 -28.01 11.62 15.74
C GLU A 157 -27.05 12.53 16.48
N ILE A 158 -25.87 12.00 16.83
CA ILE A 158 -24.82 12.73 17.56
C ILE A 158 -24.18 13.75 16.62
N PRO A 159 -24.28 15.08 16.89
CA PRO A 159 -23.76 16.10 15.99
C PRO A 159 -22.27 15.99 15.68
N SER A 160 -21.44 15.55 16.65
CA SER A 160 -20.00 15.37 16.46
C SER A 160 -19.62 14.20 15.55
N GLN A 161 -20.56 13.29 15.26
CA GLN A 161 -20.39 12.16 14.34
C GLN A 161 -21.05 12.41 12.98
N ARG A 162 -21.83 13.50 12.86
CA ARG A 162 -22.59 13.81 11.67
C ARG A 162 -21.69 14.41 10.59
N MET A 163 -21.75 13.85 9.38
CA MET A 163 -21.03 14.37 8.21
C MET A 163 -21.99 15.00 7.22
N SER A 164 -21.65 16.16 6.67
CA SER A 164 -22.35 16.76 5.53
C SER A 164 -22.07 16.00 4.23
N ILE A 165 -22.95 16.16 3.24
CA ILE A 165 -22.76 15.59 1.89
C ILE A 165 -21.43 16.07 1.28
N ASN A 166 -21.06 17.33 1.49
CA ASN A 166 -19.80 17.86 1.00
C ASN A 166 -18.58 17.17 1.66
N GLU A 167 -18.64 16.88 2.96
CA GLU A 167 -17.58 16.13 3.64
C GLU A 167 -17.50 14.69 3.15
N ILE A 168 -18.63 14.04 2.88
CA ILE A 168 -18.68 12.68 2.32
C ILE A 168 -18.02 12.65 0.94
N LEU A 169 -18.35 13.58 0.05
CA LEU A 169 -17.72 13.70 -1.27
C LEU A 169 -16.20 13.91 -1.17
N CYS A 170 -15.74 14.69 -0.20
CA CYS A 170 -14.32 14.87 0.07
C CYS A 170 -13.66 13.56 0.58
N GLN A 171 -14.36 12.80 1.43
CA GLN A 171 -13.84 11.50 1.90
C GLN A 171 -13.79 10.44 0.81
N ILE A 172 -14.77 10.38 -0.11
CA ILE A 172 -14.72 9.47 -1.27
C ILE A 172 -13.40 9.68 -2.03
N SER A 173 -13.06 10.94 -2.31
CA SER A 173 -11.80 11.30 -2.99
C SER A 173 -10.57 10.89 -2.18
N THR A 174 -10.63 11.08 -0.86
CA THR A 174 -9.53 10.75 0.07
C THR A 174 -9.25 9.25 0.13
N PHE A 175 -10.30 8.44 0.30
CA PHE A 175 -10.18 6.99 0.38
C PHE A 175 -9.75 6.36 -0.93
N LEU A 176 -10.29 6.81 -2.06
CA LEU A 176 -9.87 6.32 -3.38
C LEU A 176 -8.38 6.61 -3.61
N ALA A 177 -7.93 7.82 -3.31
CA ALA A 177 -6.52 8.20 -3.44
C ALA A 177 -5.59 7.41 -2.52
N ALA A 178 -5.92 7.38 -1.22
CA ALA A 178 -5.10 6.73 -0.22
C ALA A 178 -5.07 5.21 -0.40
N GLY A 179 -6.19 4.61 -0.81
CA GLY A 179 -6.37 3.17 -0.95
C GLY A 179 -5.64 2.56 -2.15
N HIS A 180 -5.58 3.24 -3.30
CA HIS A 180 -4.96 2.64 -4.50
C HIS A 180 -3.50 3.06 -4.74
N GLU A 181 -3.15 4.35 -4.65
CA GLU A 181 -1.80 4.80 -5.04
C GLU A 181 -0.72 4.24 -4.10
N THR A 182 -1.06 4.01 -2.82
CA THR A 182 -0.12 3.48 -1.83
C THR A 182 0.08 1.97 -1.96
N SER A 183 -1.01 1.20 -2.11
CA SER A 183 -0.95 -0.25 -2.33
C SER A 183 -0.24 -0.61 -3.65
N SER A 184 -0.55 0.10 -4.74
CA SER A 184 0.14 -0.11 -6.03
C SER A 184 1.64 0.16 -5.94
N SER A 185 2.06 1.22 -5.25
CA SER A 185 3.48 1.50 -4.98
C SER A 185 4.11 0.40 -4.13
N ALA A 186 3.46 -0.03 -3.05
CA ALA A 186 3.95 -1.12 -2.20
C ALA A 186 4.15 -2.43 -2.98
N LEU A 187 3.17 -2.82 -3.80
CA LEU A 187 3.26 -4.00 -4.67
C LEU A 187 4.40 -3.88 -5.66
N THR A 188 4.51 -2.72 -6.34
CA THR A 188 5.58 -2.45 -7.32
C THR A 188 6.96 -2.60 -6.70
N TRP A 189 7.19 -2.02 -5.52
CA TRP A 189 8.46 -2.13 -4.81
C TRP A 189 8.72 -3.55 -4.27
N THR A 190 7.67 -4.28 -3.89
CA THR A 190 7.80 -5.67 -3.45
C THR A 190 8.22 -6.58 -4.60
N LEU A 191 7.60 -6.45 -5.78
CA LEU A 191 7.99 -7.19 -6.98
C LEU A 191 9.43 -6.85 -7.39
N PHE A 192 9.84 -5.58 -7.30
CA PHE A 192 11.23 -5.19 -7.53
C PHE A 192 12.21 -5.84 -6.54
N ALA A 193 11.86 -5.84 -5.25
CA ALA A 193 12.70 -6.49 -4.23
C ALA A 193 12.83 -8.00 -4.50
N LEU A 194 11.74 -8.67 -4.88
CA LEU A 194 11.75 -10.09 -5.25
C LEU A 194 12.53 -10.36 -6.55
N ALA A 195 12.40 -9.49 -7.56
CA ALA A 195 13.12 -9.60 -8.82
C ALA A 195 14.64 -9.46 -8.64
N ARG A 196 15.08 -8.70 -7.63
CA ARG A 196 16.50 -8.58 -7.25
C ARG A 196 16.99 -9.69 -6.32
N ASN A 197 16.10 -10.54 -5.80
CA ASN A 197 16.43 -11.61 -4.86
C ASN A 197 15.77 -12.93 -5.29
N PRO A 198 16.26 -13.60 -6.36
CA PRO A 198 15.63 -14.80 -6.90
C PRO A 198 15.44 -15.93 -5.88
N ALA A 199 16.41 -16.14 -4.98
CA ALA A 199 16.30 -17.15 -3.93
C ALA A 199 15.12 -16.89 -2.96
N VAL A 200 14.89 -15.63 -2.58
CA VAL A 200 13.73 -15.23 -1.76
C VAL A 200 12.44 -15.46 -2.53
N GLN A 201 12.43 -15.15 -3.83
CA GLN A 201 11.25 -15.33 -4.68
C GLN A 201 10.89 -16.81 -4.85
N SER A 202 11.88 -17.69 -5.07
CA SER A 202 11.66 -19.14 -5.17
C SER A 202 11.16 -19.73 -3.86
N ARG A 203 11.72 -19.32 -2.71
CA ARG A 203 11.23 -19.75 -1.40
C ARG A 203 9.80 -19.28 -1.12
N LEU A 204 9.49 -18.04 -1.47
CA LEU A 204 8.12 -17.53 -1.38
C LEU A 204 7.18 -18.35 -2.26
N ARG A 205 7.55 -18.62 -3.51
CA ARG A 205 6.75 -19.43 -4.42
C ARG A 205 6.44 -20.81 -3.86
N ALA A 206 7.44 -21.48 -3.29
CA ALA A 206 7.25 -22.78 -2.65
C ALA A 206 6.21 -22.72 -1.51
N GLU A 207 6.24 -21.68 -0.68
CA GLU A 207 5.20 -21.47 0.35
C GLU A 207 3.83 -21.19 -0.28
N LEU A 208 3.74 -20.32 -1.29
CA LEU A 208 2.47 -19.99 -1.93
C LEU A 208 1.83 -21.22 -2.58
N ARG A 209 2.63 -22.09 -3.22
CA ARG A 209 2.18 -23.33 -3.85
C ARG A 209 1.73 -24.40 -2.85
N SER A 210 2.00 -24.25 -1.56
CA SER A 210 1.49 -25.16 -0.52
C SER A 210 -0.02 -25.04 -0.30
N LEU A 211 -0.65 -23.95 -0.73
CA LEU A 211 -2.10 -23.79 -0.77
C LEU A 211 -2.58 -24.06 -2.18
N ASP A 212 -3.55 -24.93 -2.41
CA ASP A 212 -4.08 -25.16 -3.76
C ASP A 212 -5.07 -24.07 -4.18
N MET A 213 -5.09 -23.74 -5.47
CA MET A 213 -6.10 -22.83 -6.01
C MET A 213 -7.50 -23.46 -5.89
N PRO A 214 -8.55 -22.67 -5.61
CA PRO A 214 -9.93 -23.17 -5.57
C PRO A 214 -10.31 -23.83 -6.91
N ILE A 215 -10.94 -25.02 -6.83
CA ILE A 215 -11.30 -25.84 -8.01
C ILE A 215 -12.34 -25.14 -8.89
N ASP A 216 -13.24 -24.37 -8.27
CA ASP A 216 -14.32 -23.60 -8.91
C ASP A 216 -13.91 -22.17 -9.29
N GLY A 217 -12.67 -21.78 -9.02
CA GLY A 217 -12.13 -20.45 -9.30
C GLY A 217 -12.66 -19.34 -8.38
N VAL A 218 -13.55 -19.64 -7.44
CA VAL A 218 -14.09 -18.66 -6.49
C VAL A 218 -13.45 -18.90 -5.11
N PRO A 219 -12.59 -17.98 -4.63
CA PRO A 219 -11.95 -18.16 -3.34
C PRO A 219 -12.94 -18.04 -2.19
N SER A 220 -12.99 -19.03 -1.31
CA SER A 220 -13.73 -18.94 -0.05
C SER A 220 -13.08 -17.91 0.89
N PHE A 221 -13.85 -17.37 1.85
CA PHE A 221 -13.30 -16.47 2.85
C PHE A 221 -12.17 -17.13 3.66
N HIS A 222 -12.35 -18.39 4.05
CA HIS A 222 -11.33 -19.18 4.73
C HIS A 222 -10.04 -19.29 3.91
N PHE A 223 -10.15 -19.51 2.60
CA PHE A 223 -9.00 -19.57 1.72
C PHE A 223 -8.23 -18.23 1.67
N LEU A 224 -8.94 -17.09 1.62
CA LEU A 224 -8.31 -15.77 1.70
C LEU A 224 -7.62 -15.57 3.06
N GLU A 225 -8.23 -16.03 4.16
CA GLU A 225 -7.60 -15.99 5.48
C GLU A 225 -6.31 -16.80 5.52
N GLN A 226 -6.30 -18.03 4.97
CA GLN A 226 -5.11 -18.87 4.87
C GLN A 226 -3.97 -18.15 4.13
N ILE A 227 -4.24 -17.50 3.00
CA ILE A 227 -3.24 -16.69 2.28
C ILE A 227 -2.66 -15.62 3.19
N THR A 228 -3.52 -14.86 3.89
CA THR A 228 -3.04 -13.75 4.72
C THR A 228 -2.21 -14.18 5.94
N GLN A 229 -2.30 -15.46 6.32
CA GLN A 229 -1.60 -16.05 7.46
C GLN A 229 -0.30 -16.75 7.09
N LEU A 230 0.03 -16.86 5.78
CA LEU A 230 1.29 -17.46 5.33
C LEU A 230 2.51 -16.73 5.93
N PRO A 231 3.40 -17.42 6.68
CA PRO A 231 4.42 -16.77 7.49
C PRO A 231 5.53 -16.13 6.67
N TYR A 232 6.02 -16.77 5.60
CA TYR A 232 7.07 -16.20 4.76
C TYR A 232 6.54 -15.08 3.86
N LEU A 233 5.29 -15.18 3.38
CA LEU A 233 4.59 -14.08 2.72
C LEU A 233 4.46 -12.86 3.65
N ASP A 234 4.06 -13.04 4.91
CA ASP A 234 4.04 -11.95 5.90
C ASP A 234 5.42 -11.33 6.09
N ALA A 235 6.46 -12.17 6.19
CA ALA A 235 7.84 -11.74 6.32
C ALA A 235 8.34 -10.91 5.11
N VAL A 236 8.01 -11.34 3.89
CA VAL A 236 8.33 -10.64 2.64
C VAL A 236 7.63 -9.28 2.60
N VAL A 237 6.33 -9.24 2.91
CA VAL A 237 5.55 -8.00 2.91
C VAL A 237 6.07 -7.02 3.96
N ARG A 238 6.40 -7.48 5.17
CA ARG A 238 7.01 -6.65 6.21
C ARG A 238 8.34 -6.06 5.76
N GLU A 239 9.22 -6.89 5.21
CA GLU A 239 10.56 -6.44 4.82
C GLU A 239 10.51 -5.45 3.65
N SER A 240 9.59 -5.69 2.70
CA SER A 240 9.35 -4.76 1.59
C SER A 240 8.83 -3.42 2.11
N LEU A 241 7.78 -3.42 2.94
CA LEU A 241 7.19 -2.20 3.49
C LEU A 241 8.15 -1.44 4.44
N ARG A 242 9.11 -2.13 5.05
CA ARG A 242 10.19 -1.51 5.82
C ARG A 242 11.14 -0.74 4.89
N LEU A 243 11.72 -1.41 3.89
CA LEU A 243 12.73 -0.83 3.00
C LEU A 243 12.17 0.17 1.98
N TYR A 244 10.95 -0.08 1.52
CA TYR A 244 10.28 0.60 0.42
C TYR A 244 8.91 1.13 0.84
N ALA A 245 8.85 1.80 2.00
CA ALA A 245 7.66 2.50 2.45
C ALA A 245 7.12 3.44 1.33
N PRO A 246 5.85 3.31 0.91
CA PRO A 246 5.27 4.18 -0.11
C PRO A 246 5.35 5.66 0.28
N ILE A 247 5.16 5.99 1.55
CA ILE A 247 5.34 7.34 2.09
C ILE A 247 6.70 7.42 2.79
N SER A 248 7.60 8.27 2.27
CA SER A 248 8.97 8.41 2.80
C SER A 248 9.06 9.34 4.01
N THR A 249 8.13 10.30 4.13
CA THR A 249 8.12 11.32 5.19
C THR A 249 6.69 11.76 5.48
N THR A 250 6.39 12.06 6.75
CA THR A 250 5.14 12.72 7.16
C THR A 250 5.46 13.95 8.00
N MET A 251 4.51 14.87 8.15
CA MET A 251 4.69 16.11 8.90
C MET A 251 3.66 16.26 10.03
N ARG A 252 4.05 16.97 11.08
CA ARG A 252 3.16 17.46 12.14
C ARG A 252 3.41 18.95 12.36
N VAL A 253 2.41 19.67 12.84
CA VAL A 253 2.54 21.06 13.27
C VAL A 253 2.29 21.10 14.76
N ALA A 254 3.22 21.67 15.52
CA ALA A 254 3.08 21.83 16.96
C ALA A 254 1.92 22.79 17.26
N THR A 255 0.92 22.33 18.01
CA THR A 255 -0.26 23.14 18.38
C THR A 255 -0.01 23.99 19.62
N ALA A 256 1.01 23.66 20.39
CA ALA A 256 1.49 24.38 21.58
C ALA A 256 3.03 24.25 21.66
N ASP A 257 3.63 25.06 22.52
CA ASP A 257 5.04 24.89 22.90
C ASP A 257 5.19 23.56 23.64
N ASP A 258 6.22 22.79 23.30
CA ASP A 258 6.44 21.45 23.83
C ASP A 258 7.93 21.06 23.81
N ILE A 259 8.26 19.94 24.44
CA ILE A 259 9.61 19.38 24.52
C ILE A 259 9.60 17.95 23.99
N ILE A 260 10.38 17.69 22.94
CA ILE A 260 10.62 16.33 22.46
C ILE A 260 11.78 15.74 23.28
N PRO A 261 11.55 14.65 24.05
CA PRO A 261 12.61 13.97 24.77
C PRO A 261 13.54 13.26 23.77
N ILE A 262 14.83 13.24 24.09
CA ILE A 262 15.85 12.52 23.30
C ILE A 262 16.58 11.54 24.21
N SER A 263 16.94 10.37 23.68
CA SER A 263 17.73 9.38 24.41
C SER A 263 19.23 9.71 24.42
N ILE A 264 19.69 10.46 23.43
CA ILE A 264 21.10 10.81 23.24
C ILE A 264 21.22 12.34 23.20
N PRO A 265 21.85 12.98 24.20
CA PRO A 265 22.12 14.40 24.18
C PRO A 265 22.98 14.82 22.97
N PHE A 266 22.75 16.01 22.43
CA PHE A 266 23.52 16.56 21.31
C PHE A 266 24.09 17.93 21.64
N MET A 267 25.11 18.36 20.89
CA MET A 267 25.67 19.72 20.98
C MET A 267 25.05 20.60 19.91
N ASP A 268 24.55 21.78 20.28
CA ASP A 268 24.08 22.76 19.32
C ASP A 268 25.24 23.48 18.62
N ARG A 269 24.93 24.32 17.61
CA ARG A 269 25.92 25.11 16.87
C ARG A 269 26.69 26.13 17.72
N ARG A 270 26.27 26.35 18.97
CA ARG A 270 26.90 27.26 19.95
C ARG A 270 27.69 26.48 21.02
N GLY A 271 27.83 25.17 20.88
CA GLY A 271 28.55 24.31 21.82
C GLY A 271 27.79 24.00 23.10
N ARG A 272 26.47 24.27 23.15
CA ARG A 272 25.65 23.95 24.32
C ARG A 272 25.15 22.51 24.22
N ARG A 273 25.29 21.78 25.33
CA ARG A 273 24.72 20.43 25.47
C ARG A 273 23.20 20.54 25.64
N CYS A 274 22.47 19.92 24.75
CA CYS A 274 21.02 19.84 24.74
C CYS A 274 20.57 18.44 25.13
N GLU A 275 19.68 18.33 26.12
CA GLU A 275 19.10 17.08 26.60
C GLU A 275 17.67 16.84 26.08
N HIS A 276 17.15 17.78 25.31
CA HIS A 276 15.84 17.72 24.68
C HIS A 276 15.78 18.68 23.49
N ILE A 277 14.77 18.51 22.65
CA ILE A 277 14.48 19.44 21.55
C ILE A 277 13.27 20.28 21.96
N GLN A 278 13.46 21.59 22.07
CA GLN A 278 12.37 22.54 22.29
C GLN A 278 11.63 22.77 20.98
N VAL A 279 10.30 22.71 21.06
CA VAL A 279 9.39 22.96 19.94
C VAL A 279 8.46 24.09 20.32
N ARG A 280 8.25 25.02 19.40
CA ARG A 280 7.31 26.13 19.58
C ARG A 280 6.03 25.87 18.82
N ARG A 281 4.93 26.43 19.31
CA ARG A 281 3.66 26.47 18.57
C ARG A 281 3.89 26.99 17.15
N GLY A 282 3.44 26.21 16.17
CA GLY A 282 3.58 26.50 14.75
C GLY A 282 4.78 25.82 14.08
N ASP A 283 5.72 25.25 14.83
CA ASP A 283 6.85 24.51 14.25
C ASP A 283 6.36 23.31 13.45
N ILE A 284 6.94 23.12 12.25
CA ILE A 284 6.68 21.97 11.39
C ILE A 284 7.72 20.90 11.68
N ILE A 285 7.26 19.77 12.22
CA ILE A 285 8.09 18.61 12.53
C ILE A 285 7.97 17.61 11.38
N SER A 286 9.10 17.28 10.76
CA SER A 286 9.18 16.29 9.70
C SER A 286 9.67 14.94 10.26
N ILE A 287 8.92 13.86 10.00
CA ILE A 287 9.20 12.51 10.48
C ILE A 287 9.68 11.67 9.29
N PRO A 288 10.97 11.34 9.21
CA PRO A 288 11.56 10.63 8.07
C PRO A 288 11.32 9.12 8.18
N ILE A 289 10.12 8.67 7.79
CA ILE A 289 9.66 7.27 7.86
C ILE A 289 10.70 6.31 7.26
N GLN A 290 11.15 6.57 6.03
CA GLN A 290 12.04 5.64 5.33
C GLN A 290 13.43 5.56 5.97
N THR A 291 13.94 6.67 6.51
CA THR A 291 15.20 6.70 7.25
C THR A 291 15.07 5.94 8.56
N LEU A 292 13.98 6.13 9.32
CA LEU A 292 13.74 5.41 10.56
C LEU A 292 13.61 3.89 10.35
N ASN A 293 12.95 3.49 9.26
CA ASN A 293 12.82 2.08 8.89
C ASN A 293 14.14 1.43 8.45
N LYS A 294 15.19 2.22 8.21
CA LYS A 294 16.53 1.78 7.78
C LYS A 294 17.64 2.20 8.75
N ASN A 295 17.29 2.74 9.91
CA ASN A 295 18.27 3.18 10.88
C ASN A 295 19.05 1.96 11.39
N THR A 296 20.36 1.96 11.20
CA THR A 296 21.26 0.87 11.61
C THR A 296 21.28 0.65 13.12
N ASP A 297 21.02 1.69 13.91
CA ASP A 297 20.92 1.59 15.38
C ASP A 297 19.68 0.80 15.82
N VAL A 298 18.66 0.75 14.95
CA VAL A 298 17.38 0.06 15.22
C VAL A 298 17.31 -1.29 14.53
N TRP A 299 17.80 -1.38 13.30
CA TRP A 299 17.63 -2.53 12.41
C TRP A 299 18.91 -3.35 12.22
N GLY A 300 20.04 -2.92 12.78
CA GLY A 300 21.34 -3.57 12.65
C GLY A 300 22.14 -3.10 11.42
N ALA A 301 23.36 -3.61 11.28
CA ALA A 301 24.26 -3.24 10.17
C ALA A 301 23.69 -3.59 8.78
N ASP A 302 22.79 -4.58 8.72
CA ASP A 302 22.14 -5.02 7.50
C ASP A 302 20.79 -4.31 7.25
N ALA A 303 20.56 -3.14 7.86
CA ALA A 303 19.30 -2.40 7.76
C ALA A 303 18.86 -2.08 6.33
N GLU A 304 19.77 -2.02 5.36
CA GLU A 304 19.43 -1.76 3.96
C GLU A 304 19.23 -3.03 3.12
N VAL A 305 19.55 -4.20 3.67
CA VAL A 305 19.44 -5.49 2.99
C VAL A 305 18.00 -5.99 3.06
N PHE A 306 17.45 -6.47 1.93
CA PHE A 306 16.15 -7.11 1.87
C PHE A 306 16.26 -8.56 2.37
N ARG A 307 15.98 -8.76 3.66
CA ARG A 307 16.06 -10.06 4.33
C ARG A 307 14.75 -10.38 5.07
N PRO A 308 13.79 -11.08 4.42
CA PRO A 308 12.54 -11.48 5.06
C PRO A 308 12.73 -12.31 6.34
N ASP A 309 13.78 -13.14 6.42
CA ASP A 309 14.04 -14.00 7.59
C ASP A 309 14.17 -13.23 8.92
N ARG A 310 14.47 -11.92 8.88
CA ARG A 310 14.45 -11.03 10.06
C ARG A 310 13.13 -11.10 10.83
N TRP A 311 12.03 -11.35 10.12
CA TRP A 311 10.69 -11.40 10.70
C TRP A 311 10.30 -12.79 11.19
N LEU A 312 11.00 -13.83 10.73
CA LEU A 312 10.83 -15.21 11.19
C LEU A 312 11.63 -15.50 12.46
N ALA A 313 12.81 -14.89 12.64
CA ALA A 313 13.63 -15.02 13.84
C ALA A 313 12.92 -14.59 15.14
N ARG A 314 11.80 -13.85 15.03
CA ARG A 314 10.91 -13.55 16.17
C ARG A 314 10.14 -14.76 16.71
N LEU A 315 10.06 -15.86 15.95
CA LEU A 315 9.30 -17.07 16.28
C LEU A 315 10.12 -18.12 17.04
N ASN A 316 11.45 -17.98 17.09
CA ASN A 316 12.32 -18.95 17.74
C ASN A 316 12.80 -18.41 19.10
N PRO A 317 12.40 -19.01 20.23
CA PRO A 317 12.77 -18.54 21.58
C PRO A 317 14.27 -18.60 21.87
N ASP A 318 15.03 -19.40 21.11
CA ASP A 318 16.46 -19.63 21.31
C ASP A 318 17.35 -18.62 20.57
N ASP A 319 16.82 -17.90 19.57
CA ASP A 319 17.52 -16.84 18.82
C ASP A 319 17.45 -15.47 19.54
N MET A 320 17.70 -15.50 20.86
CA MET A 320 17.58 -14.34 21.74
C MET A 320 18.59 -13.22 21.43
N ASP A 321 19.69 -13.56 20.76
CA ASP A 321 20.83 -12.70 20.44
C ASP A 321 20.69 -11.96 19.09
N GLU A 322 19.83 -12.42 18.18
CA GLU A 322 19.60 -11.77 16.88
C GLU A 322 18.34 -10.87 16.84
N ARG A 323 17.70 -10.66 17.98
CA ARG A 323 16.57 -9.73 18.04
C ARG A 323 17.06 -8.31 17.75
N PRO A 324 16.48 -7.59 16.76
CA PRO A 324 16.75 -6.16 16.57
C PRO A 324 16.39 -5.35 17.83
N PHE A 325 15.55 -5.93 18.70
CA PHE A 325 15.08 -5.38 19.95
C PHE A 325 15.83 -6.06 21.11
N ARG A 326 17.11 -5.71 21.24
CA ARG A 326 17.95 -6.09 22.38
C ARG A 326 17.19 -5.81 23.68
N LYS A 327 17.07 -6.79 24.58
CA LYS A 327 16.48 -6.63 25.93
C LYS A 327 17.09 -5.38 26.58
N GLY A 328 16.31 -4.30 26.69
CA GLY A 328 16.76 -3.01 27.24
C GLY A 328 16.67 -1.80 26.29
N HIS A 329 16.55 -1.98 24.97
CA HIS A 329 16.33 -0.88 24.02
C HIS A 329 14.83 -0.63 23.81
N ARG A 330 14.22 0.15 24.71
CA ARG A 330 12.84 0.67 24.59
C ARG A 330 12.63 1.67 23.42
N THR A 331 13.59 1.79 22.49
CA THR A 331 13.66 2.83 21.46
C THR A 331 13.30 2.35 20.05
N ALA A 332 12.61 1.21 19.94
CA ALA A 332 12.02 0.74 18.69
C ALA A 332 11.03 1.79 18.15
N ALA A 333 11.09 2.09 16.85
CA ALA A 333 10.12 2.96 16.20
C ALA A 333 8.68 2.48 16.53
N GLN A 334 7.91 3.29 17.26
CA GLN A 334 6.57 2.95 17.74
C GLN A 334 5.53 3.10 16.62
N GLY A 335 5.77 2.41 15.51
CA GLY A 335 4.85 2.36 14.39
C GLY A 335 3.73 1.35 14.63
N LEU A 336 2.59 1.58 13.98
CA LEU A 336 1.34 0.83 14.15
C LEU A 336 1.50 -0.69 13.96
N TRP A 337 2.38 -1.10 13.04
CA TRP A 337 2.52 -2.50 12.64
C TRP A 337 4.00 -2.89 12.58
N GLY A 338 4.39 -3.91 13.35
CA GLY A 338 5.72 -4.50 13.29
C GLY A 338 6.86 -3.64 13.84
N ASN A 339 6.56 -2.55 14.57
CA ASN A 339 7.51 -1.53 15.02
C ASN A 339 8.22 -0.80 13.86
N MET A 340 7.50 -0.55 12.76
CA MET A 340 7.98 0.27 11.64
C MET A 340 6.96 1.37 11.30
N MET A 341 7.45 2.51 10.84
CA MET A 341 6.65 3.74 10.69
C MET A 341 5.84 3.81 9.39
N THR A 342 5.82 2.74 8.59
CA THR A 342 5.21 2.72 7.26
C THR A 342 3.72 3.06 7.27
N PHE A 343 3.00 2.62 8.31
CA PHE A 343 1.59 2.95 8.53
C PHE A 343 1.40 4.07 9.56
N GLY A 344 2.47 4.82 9.85
CA GLY A 344 2.50 5.83 10.91
C GLY A 344 2.39 5.23 12.31
N GLY A 345 2.03 6.09 13.26
CA GLY A 345 1.84 5.74 14.66
C GLY A 345 0.97 6.79 15.34
N GLY A 346 0.77 6.61 16.64
CA GLY A 346 -0.09 7.45 17.48
C GLY A 346 -0.88 6.58 18.45
N ASN A 347 -1.36 7.18 19.54
CA ASN A 347 -2.28 6.52 20.45
C ASN A 347 -3.67 7.18 20.37
N PRO A 348 -4.72 6.52 20.88
CA PRO A 348 -6.08 7.09 20.91
C PRO A 348 -6.20 8.40 21.72
N VAL A 349 -5.32 8.63 22.70
CA VAL A 349 -5.34 9.76 23.64
C VAL A 349 -4.80 11.06 23.01
N ASN A 350 -3.74 10.98 22.19
CA ASN A 350 -3.06 12.15 21.61
C ASN A 350 -3.40 12.35 20.12
N GLY A 351 -4.43 11.66 19.62
CA GLY A 351 -4.87 11.69 18.23
C GLY A 351 -4.21 10.62 17.38
N ASN A 352 -4.96 9.56 17.07
CA ASN A 352 -4.49 8.50 16.20
C ASN A 352 -4.52 8.98 14.73
N ARG A 353 -3.35 9.32 14.18
CA ARG A 353 -3.14 9.64 12.76
C ARG A 353 -2.38 8.52 12.03
N SER A 354 -2.45 7.29 12.57
CA SER A 354 -1.97 6.11 11.87
C SER A 354 -2.93 5.71 10.74
N CYS A 355 -2.45 4.89 9.82
CA CYS A 355 -3.21 4.48 8.65
C CYS A 355 -4.44 3.65 9.06
N ILE A 356 -5.63 4.21 8.86
CA ILE A 356 -6.90 3.52 9.13
C ILE A 356 -7.09 2.28 8.24
N GLY A 357 -6.54 2.30 7.02
CA GLY A 357 -6.66 1.23 6.03
C GLY A 357 -5.57 0.16 6.09
N TYR A 358 -4.72 0.12 7.12
CA TYR A 358 -3.52 -0.75 7.09
C TYR A 358 -3.87 -2.25 6.94
N ARG A 359 -4.94 -2.73 7.59
CA ARG A 359 -5.37 -4.14 7.48
C ARG A 359 -5.85 -4.47 6.07
N PHE A 360 -6.64 -3.57 5.49
CA PHE A 360 -7.11 -3.70 4.11
C PHE A 360 -5.92 -3.78 3.14
N ALA A 361 -4.97 -2.83 3.25
CA ALA A 361 -3.78 -2.80 2.41
C ALA A 361 -2.92 -4.07 2.58
N LEU A 362 -2.76 -4.58 3.80
CA LEU A 362 -1.99 -5.82 4.03
C LEU A 362 -2.66 -7.04 3.40
N SER A 363 -3.99 -7.18 3.53
CA SER A 363 -4.72 -8.27 2.88
C SER A 363 -4.64 -8.18 1.37
N GLU A 364 -4.88 -6.99 0.81
CA GLU A 364 -4.78 -6.72 -0.62
C GLU A 364 -3.39 -7.07 -1.16
N ILE A 365 -2.32 -6.54 -0.55
CA ILE A 365 -0.94 -6.79 -0.98
C ILE A 365 -0.62 -8.30 -0.96
N LYS A 366 -1.01 -9.00 0.11
CA LYS A 366 -0.75 -10.45 0.25
C LYS A 366 -1.48 -11.27 -0.81
N ILE A 367 -2.75 -10.95 -1.08
CA ILE A 367 -3.55 -11.64 -2.11
C ILE A 367 -2.95 -11.40 -3.50
N PHE A 368 -2.56 -10.16 -3.83
CA PHE A 368 -1.88 -9.86 -5.09
C PHE A 368 -0.59 -10.65 -5.24
N LEU A 369 0.26 -10.69 -4.20
CA LEU A 369 1.50 -11.44 -4.25
C LEU A 369 1.26 -12.95 -4.37
N TYR A 370 0.23 -13.48 -3.72
CA TYR A 370 -0.17 -14.87 -3.88
C TYR A 370 -0.53 -15.17 -5.34
N VAL A 371 -1.40 -14.37 -5.95
CA VAL A 371 -1.82 -14.59 -7.35
C VAL A 371 -0.64 -14.43 -8.31
N LEU A 372 0.19 -13.40 -8.13
CA LEU A 372 1.25 -13.07 -9.08
C LEU A 372 2.47 -13.99 -8.94
N VAL A 373 2.99 -14.18 -7.72
CA VAL A 373 4.31 -14.83 -7.51
C VAL A 373 4.21 -16.35 -7.47
N ARG A 374 3.01 -16.90 -7.22
CA ARG A 374 2.77 -18.36 -7.24
C ARG A 374 3.18 -18.98 -8.57
N ASP A 375 2.79 -18.36 -9.69
CA ASP A 375 2.97 -18.95 -11.03
C ASP A 375 3.77 -18.08 -12.00
N LEU A 376 4.06 -16.83 -11.63
CA LEU A 376 4.95 -15.96 -12.39
C LEU A 376 6.26 -15.76 -11.67
N GLU A 377 7.32 -15.66 -12.46
CA GLU A 377 8.63 -15.22 -12.04
C GLU A 377 8.91 -13.83 -12.59
N PHE A 378 9.35 -12.96 -11.69
CA PHE A 378 9.77 -11.60 -11.98
C PHE A 378 11.29 -11.51 -11.94
N SER A 379 11.87 -10.91 -12.96
CA SER A 379 13.29 -10.58 -13.02
C SER A 379 13.45 -9.14 -13.50
N ILE A 380 14.61 -8.55 -13.22
CA ILE A 380 14.96 -7.22 -13.69
C ILE A 380 16.33 -7.29 -14.36
N ASP A 381 16.48 -6.56 -15.47
CA ASP A 381 17.79 -6.40 -16.11
C ASP A 381 18.75 -5.71 -15.13
N PRO A 382 19.87 -6.36 -14.76
CA PRO A 382 20.86 -5.79 -13.83
C PRO A 382 21.44 -4.45 -14.28
N ALA A 383 21.40 -4.13 -15.58
CA ALA A 383 21.86 -2.85 -16.11
C ALA A 383 20.90 -1.68 -15.81
N LEU A 384 19.65 -1.98 -15.42
CA LEU A 384 18.66 -0.95 -15.09
C LEU A 384 18.83 -0.43 -13.67
N GLU A 385 19.24 0.82 -13.55
CA GLU A 385 19.22 1.54 -12.28
C GLU A 385 17.84 2.17 -12.02
N ILE A 386 17.18 1.72 -10.95
CA ILE A 386 15.90 2.26 -10.49
C ILE A 386 16.12 3.31 -9.40
N GLU A 387 15.65 4.53 -9.67
CA GLU A 387 15.65 5.65 -8.73
C GLU A 387 14.28 5.86 -8.09
N LYS A 388 14.29 6.43 -6.88
CA LYS A 388 13.09 6.82 -6.15
C LYS A 388 12.75 8.28 -6.43
N LYS A 389 11.60 8.54 -7.05
CA LYS A 389 11.02 9.88 -7.15
C LYS A 389 9.95 10.06 -6.08
N VAL A 390 10.14 11.03 -5.20
CA VAL A 390 9.22 11.32 -4.09
C VAL A 390 8.31 12.48 -4.47
N ASN A 391 7.02 12.21 -4.50
CA ASN A 391 6.00 13.21 -4.75
C ASN A 391 4.70 12.82 -4.06
N VAL A 392 4.65 13.13 -2.76
CA VAL A 392 3.77 12.51 -1.75
C VAL A 392 4.08 11.02 -1.55
N ILE A 393 4.02 10.24 -2.63
CA ILE A 393 4.34 8.81 -2.66
C ILE A 393 5.67 8.61 -3.41
N THR A 394 6.44 7.62 -2.94
CA THR A 394 7.70 7.16 -3.52
C THR A 394 7.40 6.25 -4.71
N ARG A 395 7.75 6.70 -5.92
CA ARG A 395 7.57 5.94 -7.15
C ARG A 395 8.91 5.62 -7.81
N PRO A 396 8.99 4.48 -8.51
CA PRO A 396 10.19 4.11 -9.25
C PRO A 396 10.29 4.88 -10.57
N CYS A 397 11.51 5.15 -10.98
CA CYS A 397 11.85 5.69 -12.29
C CYS A 397 13.15 5.04 -12.76
N VAL A 398 13.24 4.70 -14.04
CA VAL A 398 14.49 4.22 -14.64
C VAL A 398 15.41 5.42 -14.88
N LYS A 399 16.60 5.40 -14.28
CA LYS A 399 17.55 6.52 -14.32
C LYS A 399 17.98 6.92 -15.73
N SER A 400 18.17 5.93 -16.61
CA SER A 400 18.54 6.16 -18.02
C SER A 400 17.39 6.67 -18.87
N GLU A 401 16.13 6.56 -18.41
CA GLU A 401 14.93 6.90 -19.17
C GLU A 401 14.03 7.90 -18.40
N PRO A 402 14.54 9.06 -17.94
CA PRO A 402 13.77 9.97 -17.10
C PRO A 402 12.58 10.60 -17.82
N HIS A 403 12.64 10.66 -19.16
CA HIS A 403 11.60 11.21 -20.04
C HIS A 403 10.34 10.33 -20.11
N ARG A 404 10.44 9.04 -19.78
CA ARG A 404 9.29 8.12 -19.73
C ARG A 404 8.50 8.20 -18.42
N GLY A 405 8.99 8.97 -17.45
CA GLY A 405 8.29 9.18 -16.18
C GLY A 405 8.48 8.02 -15.20
N ASN A 406 7.46 7.76 -14.39
CA ASN A 406 7.51 6.70 -13.38
C ASN A 406 7.24 5.35 -14.05
N GLN A 407 8.11 4.39 -13.81
CA GLN A 407 8.02 3.05 -14.38
C GLN A 407 8.82 2.05 -13.56
N MET A 408 8.38 0.79 -13.56
CA MET A 408 9.09 -0.37 -13.04
C MET A 408 9.06 -1.48 -14.10
N PRO A 409 9.97 -1.43 -15.09
CA PRO A 409 10.04 -2.47 -16.11
C PRO A 409 10.61 -3.77 -15.51
N LEU A 410 9.78 -4.81 -15.45
CA LEU A 410 10.18 -6.16 -15.03
C LEU A 410 9.96 -7.15 -16.18
N SER A 411 10.82 -8.16 -16.24
CA SER A 411 10.68 -9.30 -17.13
C SER A 411 9.90 -10.39 -16.41
N ILE A 412 8.82 -10.88 -17.03
CA ILE A 412 7.91 -11.89 -16.49
C ILE A 412 8.03 -13.16 -17.31
N ARG A 413 8.13 -14.32 -16.64
CA ARG A 413 7.87 -15.62 -17.25
C ARG A 413 6.97 -16.47 -16.38
N ARG A 414 6.23 -17.40 -16.98
CA ARG A 414 5.49 -18.42 -16.25
C ARG A 414 6.45 -19.48 -15.70
N VAL A 415 6.21 -19.95 -14.48
CA VAL A 415 6.93 -21.08 -13.88
C VAL A 415 6.02 -22.31 -13.94
N PRO A 416 6.39 -23.36 -14.70
CA PRO A 416 5.66 -24.63 -14.69
C PRO A 416 5.56 -25.23 -13.29
N LEU A 417 4.52 -26.04 -13.04
CA LEU A 417 4.35 -26.74 -11.76
C LEU A 417 5.47 -27.79 -11.52
N ASP A 418 6.02 -28.34 -12.60
CA ASP A 418 6.97 -29.47 -12.53
C ASP A 418 8.43 -29.06 -12.23
N MET A 419 8.74 -27.75 -12.21
CA MET A 419 10.13 -27.26 -12.06
C MET A 419 10.62 -27.14 -10.61
N ASP A 420 9.75 -27.25 -9.61
CA ASP A 420 10.13 -27.04 -8.19
C ASP A 420 10.73 -28.29 -7.52
N ILE A 421 10.78 -29.44 -8.20
CA ILE A 421 11.25 -30.70 -7.60
C ILE A 421 12.79 -30.79 -7.58
N ASP A 422 13.49 -30.11 -8.48
CA ASP A 422 14.95 -30.26 -8.62
C ASP A 422 15.79 -29.24 -7.82
N GLY A 423 15.16 -28.27 -7.15
CA GLY A 423 15.87 -27.18 -6.45
C GLY A 423 16.09 -27.38 -4.95
N ALA A 424 15.52 -28.42 -4.34
CA ALA A 424 15.55 -28.64 -2.89
C ALA A 424 16.56 -29.70 -2.42
N ALA A 425 17.34 -30.26 -3.34
CA ALA A 425 18.40 -31.21 -3.03
C ALA A 425 19.71 -30.74 -3.66
N HIS A 426 20.44 -29.85 -2.97
CA HIS A 426 21.90 -29.87 -2.87
C HIS A 426 22.42 -28.82 -1.88
#